data_AF-A0A1I0AYG5-F1
#
_entry.id   AF-A0A1I0AYG5-F1
#
_cell.length_a   1.000
_cell.length_b   1.000
_cell.length_c   1.000
_cell.angle_alpha   90.00
_cell.angle_beta   90.00
_cell.angle_gamma   90.00
#
_symmetry.space_group_name_H-M   'P 1'
#
loop_
_entity.id
_entity.type
_entity.pdbx_description
1 polymer ?
#
loop_
_entity_poly.entity_id
_entity_poly.type
_entity_poly.pdbx_seq_one_letter_code
_entity_poly.pdbx_strand_id
1 'polypeptide(L)'
;MLNITADKIAHVIIRAREYDSGVNAWAHQGERRQHGTRTELHDFIAGLNEDEQASLVAVMWIGRDSFDAADLSEAIATARTEQTTPTEDYLMGEPRLADLLEAGMDALGISPEEAEDDLQKPV
;
A
#
# COMPACT_ATOMS: atom_id res chain seq x y z
N MET A 1 5.31 -4.70 15.26
CA MET A 1 4.29 -3.62 15.18
C MET A 1 4.36 -3.05 13.78
N LEU A 2 3.23 -2.71 13.16
CA LEU A 2 3.26 -2.04 11.85
C LEU A 2 3.96 -0.68 11.98
N ASN A 3 4.94 -0.44 11.11
CA ASN A 3 5.64 0.84 11.03
C ASN A 3 4.98 1.82 10.05
N ILE A 4 3.85 1.43 9.46
CA ILE A 4 3.02 2.23 8.56
C ILE A 4 1.62 2.40 9.16
N THR A 5 1.03 3.57 8.97
CA THR A 5 -0.35 3.83 9.40
C THR A 5 -1.34 3.20 8.43
N ALA A 6 -2.50 2.79 8.94
CA ALA A 6 -3.55 2.21 8.10
C ALA A 6 -4.10 3.21 7.06
N ASP A 7 -4.11 4.52 7.36
CA ASP A 7 -4.41 5.60 6.40
C ASP A 7 -3.51 5.55 5.16
N LYS A 8 -2.19 5.38 5.36
CA LYS A 8 -1.25 5.30 4.24
C LYS A 8 -1.48 4.04 3.40
N ILE A 9 -1.83 2.92 4.02
CA ILE A 9 -2.16 1.69 3.29
C ILE A 9 -3.47 1.89 2.50
N ALA A 10 -4.50 2.48 3.11
CA ALA A 10 -5.76 2.80 2.45
C ALA A 10 -5.54 3.74 1.24
N HIS A 11 -4.68 4.75 1.39
CA HIS A 11 -4.29 5.63 0.29
C HIS A 11 -3.69 4.85 -0.90
N VAL A 12 -2.78 3.91 -0.61
CA VAL A 12 -2.17 3.04 -1.63
C VAL A 12 -3.22 2.15 -2.30
N ILE A 13 -4.14 1.56 -1.54
CA ILE A 13 -5.23 0.71 -2.07
C ILE A 13 -6.09 1.49 -3.08
N ILE A 14 -6.55 2.68 -2.71
CA ILE A 14 -7.39 3.53 -3.56
C ILE A 14 -6.67 3.85 -4.87
N ARG A 15 -5.40 4.28 -4.78
CA ARG A 15 -4.60 4.67 -5.94
C ARG A 15 -4.22 3.49 -6.82
N ALA A 16 -3.98 2.33 -6.23
CA ALA A 16 -3.75 1.09 -6.95
C ALA A 16 -4.98 0.65 -7.74
N ARG A 17 -6.21 0.77 -7.19
CA ARG A 17 -7.47 0.52 -7.93
C ARG A 17 -7.65 1.49 -9.11
N GLU A 18 -7.37 2.77 -8.90
CA GLU A 18 -7.44 3.78 -9.97
C GLU A 18 -6.41 3.52 -11.08
N TYR A 19 -5.21 3.04 -10.72
CA TYR A 19 -4.17 2.64 -11.66
C TYR A 19 -4.57 1.40 -12.48
N ASP A 20 -5.04 0.34 -11.82
CA ASP A 20 -5.43 -0.93 -12.47
C ASP A 20 -6.62 -0.74 -13.43
N SER A 21 -7.62 0.05 -13.01
CA SER A 21 -8.81 0.31 -13.83
C SER A 21 -8.49 1.06 -15.15
N GLY A 22 -7.28 1.60 -15.33
CA GLY A 22 -6.91 2.38 -16.51
C GLY A 22 -7.72 3.68 -16.70
N VAL A 23 -8.56 4.02 -15.72
CA VAL A 23 -9.40 5.21 -15.70
C VAL A 23 -8.62 6.36 -15.07
N ASN A 24 -8.08 7.22 -15.92
CA ASN A 24 -7.83 8.59 -15.52
C ASN A 24 -9.19 9.32 -15.56
N ALA A 25 -9.95 9.29 -14.46
CA ALA A 25 -11.28 9.93 -14.36
C ALA A 25 -11.29 11.44 -14.74
N TRP A 26 -10.11 12.03 -14.94
CA TRP A 26 -9.86 13.43 -15.28
C TRP A 26 -9.24 13.67 -16.68
N ALA A 27 -9.09 12.65 -17.54
CA ALA A 27 -8.41 12.82 -18.84
C ALA A 27 -9.23 13.43 -19.98
N HIS A 28 -10.46 13.88 -19.73
CA HIS A 28 -11.25 14.58 -20.73
C HIS A 28 -10.89 16.07 -20.91
N GLN A 29 -9.88 16.60 -20.21
CA GLN A 29 -9.53 18.02 -20.34
C GLN A 29 -8.02 18.29 -20.46
N GLY A 30 -7.60 18.45 -21.73
CA GLY A 30 -6.50 19.30 -22.23
C GLY A 30 -5.23 19.52 -21.39
N GLU A 31 -4.10 19.08 -21.96
CA GLU A 31 -2.79 19.75 -21.90
C GLU A 31 -2.29 20.31 -20.54
N ARG A 32 -2.52 19.60 -19.44
CA ARG A 32 -1.61 19.66 -18.30
C ARG A 32 -0.65 18.48 -18.41
N ARG A 33 0.61 18.65 -18.05
CA ARG A 33 1.54 17.51 -17.88
C ARG A 33 0.93 16.59 -16.84
N GLN A 34 0.20 15.57 -17.30
CA GLN A 34 -0.47 14.60 -16.44
C GLN A 34 0.66 13.78 -15.81
N HIS A 35 1.02 14.07 -14.56
CA HIS A 35 1.52 12.99 -13.71
C HIS A 35 0.36 11.99 -13.69
N GLY A 36 0.50 10.86 -14.38
CA GLY A 36 -0.56 9.86 -14.41
C GLY A 36 -0.76 9.30 -13.01
N THR A 37 -1.90 8.68 -12.74
CA THR A 37 -2.16 7.94 -11.48
C THR A 37 -1.01 6.98 -11.13
N ARG A 38 -0.37 6.41 -12.17
CA ARG A 38 0.85 5.63 -12.05
C ARG A 38 1.98 6.40 -11.34
N THR A 39 2.25 7.63 -11.77
CA THR A 39 3.33 8.45 -11.20
C THR A 39 3.00 8.90 -9.79
N GLU A 40 1.74 9.21 -9.48
CA GLU A 40 1.33 9.59 -8.11
C GLU A 40 1.47 8.43 -7.12
N LEU A 41 1.01 7.22 -7.49
CA LEU A 41 1.18 6.01 -6.67
C LEU A 41 2.67 5.68 -6.46
N HIS A 42 3.45 5.75 -7.55
CA HIS A 42 4.89 5.54 -7.52
C HIS A 42 5.58 6.50 -6.55
N ASP A 43 5.37 7.81 -6.72
CA ASP A 43 6.02 8.85 -5.92
C ASP A 43 5.59 8.77 -4.45
N PHE A 44 4.35 8.36 -4.18
CA PHE A 44 3.88 8.13 -2.82
C PHE A 44 4.63 6.98 -2.14
N ILE A 45 4.73 5.82 -2.79
CA ILE A 45 5.43 4.65 -2.23
C ILE A 45 6.94 4.96 -2.08
N ALA A 46 7.55 5.59 -3.08
CA ALA A 46 8.95 6.01 -3.03
C ALA A 46 9.24 7.03 -1.92
N GLY A 47 8.23 7.83 -1.53
CA GLY A 47 8.31 8.81 -0.45
C GLY A 47 8.15 8.21 0.96
N LEU A 48 7.74 6.95 1.09
CA LEU A 48 7.67 6.24 2.38
C LEU A 48 9.09 5.94 2.89
N ASN A 49 9.26 5.90 4.21
CA ASN A 49 10.53 5.45 4.79
C ASN A 49 10.72 3.94 4.64
N GLU A 50 11.94 3.42 4.82
CA GLU A 50 12.26 2.00 4.63
C GLU A 50 11.40 1.05 5.51
N ASP A 51 11.09 1.44 6.74
CA ASP A 51 10.27 0.64 7.64
C ASP A 51 8.79 0.63 7.20
N GLU A 52 8.30 1.75 6.67
CA GLU A 52 6.97 1.87 6.08
C GLU A 52 6.84 1.05 4.80
N GLN A 53 7.83 1.11 3.92
CA GLN A 53 7.89 0.32 2.70
C GLN A 53 7.91 -1.18 3.01
N ALA A 54 8.74 -1.60 3.97
CA ALA A 54 8.79 -3.00 4.39
C ALA A 54 7.49 -3.47 5.05
N SER A 55 6.83 -2.60 5.82
CA SER A 55 5.50 -2.90 6.38
C SER A 55 4.45 -3.05 5.29
N LEU A 56 4.48 -2.20 4.26
CA LEU A 56 3.55 -2.28 3.13
C LEU A 56 3.72 -3.58 2.34
N VAL A 57 4.98 -3.98 2.08
CA VAL A 57 5.29 -5.27 1.44
C VAL A 57 4.81 -6.45 2.30
N ALA A 58 5.06 -6.41 3.62
CA ALA A 58 4.61 -7.46 4.53
C ALA A 58 3.09 -7.62 4.53
N VAL A 59 2.33 -6.51 4.54
CA VAL A 59 0.86 -6.55 4.44
C VAL A 59 0.42 -7.19 3.12
N MET A 60 1.04 -6.82 2.00
CA MET A 60 0.76 -7.43 0.69
C MET A 60 1.03 -8.94 0.69
N TRP A 61 2.14 -9.37 1.29
CA TRP A 61 2.47 -10.80 1.41
C TRP A 61 1.49 -11.58 2.28
N ILE A 62 0.96 -10.98 3.35
CA ILE A 62 -0.09 -11.60 4.17
C ILE A 62 -1.37 -11.77 3.36
N GLY A 63 -1.80 -10.75 2.61
CA GLY A 63 -2.98 -10.88 1.74
C GLY A 63 -2.79 -11.81 0.54
N ARG A 64 -1.55 -12.21 0.25
CA ARG A 64 -1.19 -13.24 -0.73
C ARG A 64 -1.07 -14.64 -0.10
N ASP A 65 -1.38 -14.78 1.19
CA ASP A 65 -1.17 -16.00 1.97
C ASP A 65 0.29 -16.51 1.93
N SER A 66 1.26 -15.61 1.72
CA SER A 66 2.69 -15.95 1.75
C SER A 66 3.26 -15.94 3.16
N PHE A 67 2.63 -15.19 4.06
CA PHE A 67 2.86 -15.17 5.50
C PHE A 67 1.52 -15.13 6.24
N ASP A 68 1.47 -15.67 7.45
CA ASP A 68 0.32 -15.52 8.33
C ASP A 68 0.33 -14.14 9.03
N ALA A 69 -0.85 -13.67 9.44
CA ALA A 69 -0.98 -12.44 10.23
C ALA A 69 -0.17 -12.48 11.55
N ALA A 70 -0.03 -13.67 12.14
CA ALA A 70 0.80 -13.89 13.33
C ALA A 70 2.30 -13.68 13.05
N ASP A 71 2.74 -13.91 11.81
CA ASP A 71 4.14 -13.83 11.38
C ASP A 71 4.48 -12.45 10.79
N LEU A 72 3.63 -11.44 11.00
CA LEU A 72 3.85 -10.07 10.51
C LEU A 72 5.25 -9.54 10.81
N SER A 73 5.78 -9.78 12.01
CA SER A 73 7.10 -9.27 12.38
C SER A 73 8.23 -9.95 11.59
N GLU A 74 8.06 -11.22 11.25
CA GLU A 74 8.99 -11.95 10.39
C GLU A 74 8.86 -11.51 8.93
N ALA A 75 7.63 -11.30 8.46
CA ALA A 75 7.35 -10.77 7.13
C ALA A 75 8.01 -9.39 6.92
N ILE A 76 7.91 -8.48 7.90
CA ILE A 76 8.57 -7.17 7.87
C ILE A 76 10.10 -7.32 7.83
N ALA A 77 10.67 -8.17 8.70
CA ALA A 77 12.11 -8.39 8.73
C ALA A 77 12.63 -8.97 7.40
N THR A 78 11.86 -9.87 6.80
CA THR A 78 12.14 -10.48 5.50
C THR A 78 12.05 -9.42 4.40
N ALA A 79 10.99 -8.61 4.37
CA ALA A 79 10.83 -7.54 3.40
C ALA A 79 11.99 -6.53 3.43
N ARG A 80 12.50 -6.18 4.62
CA ARG A 80 13.69 -5.32 4.75
C ARG A 80 14.95 -5.99 4.23
N THR A 81 15.11 -7.28 4.49
CA THR A 81 16.31 -8.04 4.08
C THR A 81 16.32 -8.31 2.58
N GLU A 82 15.16 -8.57 1.99
CA GLU A 82 14.98 -8.90 0.58
C GLU A 82 14.75 -7.67 -0.32
N GLN A 83 14.81 -6.45 0.23
CA GLN A 83 14.64 -5.17 -0.50
C GLN A 83 15.80 -4.90 -1.47
N THR A 84 15.90 -5.72 -2.52
CA THR A 84 16.95 -5.69 -3.55
C THR A 84 16.54 -4.87 -4.77
N THR A 85 15.25 -4.55 -4.88
CA THR A 85 14.63 -3.75 -5.95
C THR A 85 13.84 -2.61 -5.28
N PRO A 86 13.71 -1.43 -5.93
CA PRO A 86 12.85 -0.37 -5.41
C PRO A 86 11.45 -0.90 -5.10
N THR A 87 10.94 -0.61 -3.89
CA THR A 87 9.70 -1.19 -3.40
C THR A 87 8.50 -0.72 -4.21
N GLU A 88 8.53 0.53 -4.67
CA GLU A 88 7.55 1.11 -5.59
C GLU A 88 7.42 0.30 -6.88
N ASP A 89 8.54 -0.06 -7.51
CA ASP A 89 8.54 -0.87 -8.73
C ASP A 89 8.02 -2.28 -8.49
N TYR A 90 8.41 -2.88 -7.36
CA TYR A 90 7.96 -4.21 -6.95
C TYR A 90 6.45 -4.28 -6.72
N LEU A 91 5.91 -3.35 -5.92
CA LEU A 91 4.49 -3.29 -5.59
C LEU A 91 3.64 -2.92 -6.81
N MET A 92 4.08 -1.95 -7.62
CA MET A 92 3.36 -1.57 -8.83
C MET A 92 3.40 -2.62 -9.95
N GLY A 93 4.32 -3.58 -9.85
CA GLY A 93 4.36 -4.77 -10.70
C GLY A 93 3.29 -5.80 -10.37
N GLU A 94 2.63 -5.70 -9.21
CA GLU A 94 1.59 -6.62 -8.75
C GLU A 94 0.20 -6.15 -9.24
N PRO A 95 -0.42 -6.85 -10.22
CA PRO A 95 -1.70 -6.42 -10.78
C PRO A 95 -2.83 -6.37 -9.76
N ARG A 96 -2.76 -7.20 -8.71
CA ARG A 96 -3.79 -7.27 -7.67
C ARG A 96 -3.38 -6.57 -6.38
N LEU A 97 -2.47 -5.59 -6.46
CA LEU A 97 -1.91 -4.91 -5.28
C LEU A 97 -3.00 -4.43 -4.30
N ALA A 98 -4.04 -3.78 -4.82
CA ALA A 98 -5.13 -3.27 -3.99
C ALA A 98 -5.86 -4.40 -3.24
N ASP A 99 -6.26 -5.46 -3.94
CA ASP A 99 -6.97 -6.59 -3.33
C ASP A 99 -6.10 -7.30 -2.29
N LEU A 100 -4.80 -7.44 -2.55
CA LEU A 100 -3.86 -8.08 -1.63
C LEU A 100 -3.63 -7.22 -0.38
N LEU A 101 -3.51 -5.91 -0.52
CA LEU A 101 -3.39 -5.02 0.64
C LEU A 101 -4.66 -5.01 1.48
N GLU A 102 -5.85 -4.99 0.85
CA GLU A 102 -7.13 -5.12 1.56
C GLU A 102 -7.23 -6.45 2.32
N ALA A 103 -6.90 -7.57 1.67
CA ALA A 103 -6.89 -8.89 2.29
C ALA A 103 -5.88 -8.97 3.46
N GLY A 104 -4.70 -8.38 3.30
CA GLY A 104 -3.68 -8.34 4.34
C GLY A 104 -4.11 -7.50 5.55
N MET A 105 -4.77 -6.37 5.31
CA MET A 105 -5.35 -5.54 6.37
C MET A 105 -6.46 -6.28 7.12
N ASP A 106 -7.37 -6.95 6.41
CA ASP A 106 -8.45 -7.76 7.00
C ASP A 106 -7.88 -8.92 7.85
N ALA A 107 -6.87 -9.63 7.34
CA ALA A 107 -6.18 -10.70 8.06
C ALA A 107 -5.50 -10.21 9.36
N LEU A 108 -5.02 -8.96 9.36
CA LEU A 108 -4.45 -8.30 10.53
C LEU A 108 -5.51 -7.74 11.49
N GLY A 109 -6.79 -7.81 11.13
CA GLY A 109 -7.89 -7.23 11.90
C GLY A 109 -7.90 -5.70 11.87
N ILE A 110 -7.40 -5.10 10.78
CA ILE A 110 -7.32 -3.65 10.60
C ILE A 110 -8.34 -3.26 9.53
N SER A 111 -9.44 -2.63 9.93
CA SER A 111 -10.38 -2.10 8.95
C SER A 111 -9.85 -0.78 8.37
N PRO A 112 -9.90 -0.57 7.04
CA PRO A 112 -9.50 0.71 6.44
C PRO A 112 -10.39 1.87 6.89
N GLU A 113 -11.66 1.61 7.24
CA GLU A 113 -12.60 2.61 7.76
C GLU A 113 -12.38 2.94 9.25
N GLU A 114 -11.90 1.99 10.06
CA GLU A 114 -11.64 2.21 11.50
C GLU A 114 -10.31 2.96 11.75
N ALA A 115 -9.43 2.98 10.75
CA ALA A 115 -8.20 3.77 10.78
C ALA A 115 -8.46 5.29 10.86
N GLU A 116 -9.62 5.75 10.39
CA GLU A 116 -10.03 7.16 10.51
C GLU A 116 -10.48 7.51 11.95
N ASP A 117 -11.04 6.56 12.71
CA ASP A 117 -11.64 6.80 14.04
C ASP A 117 -10.61 6.87 15.17
N ASP A 118 -9.48 6.13 15.08
CA ASP A 118 -8.48 6.12 16.17
C ASP A 118 -7.68 7.45 16.26
N LEU A 119 -7.76 8.32 15.25
CA LEU A 119 -7.25 9.70 15.26
C LEU A 119 -8.24 10.71 15.86
N GLN A 120 -9.50 10.32 16.07
CA GLN A 120 -10.58 11.20 16.54
C GLN A 120 -10.88 11.05 18.04
N LYS A 121 -9.96 10.48 18.84
CA LYS A 121 -10.00 10.61 20.31
C LYS A 121 -9.32 11.92 20.71
N PRO A 122 -10.06 13.01 21.00
CA PRO A 122 -9.46 14.17 21.65
C PRO A 122 -8.94 13.75 23.03
N VAL A 123 -7.69 14.10 23.32
CA VAL A 123 -7.14 14.05 24.68
C VAL A 123 -7.71 15.17 25.54
#